data_AF-A0A4R1B030-F1
#
_entry.id   AF-A0A4R1B030-F1
#
_cell.length_a   1.000
_cell.length_b   1.000
_cell.length_c   1.000
_cell.angle_alpha   90.00
_cell.angle_beta   90.00
_cell.angle_gamma   90.00
#
_symmetry.space_group_name_H-M   'P 1'
#
loop_
_entity.id
_entity.type
_entity.pdbx_description
1 polymer ?
#
loop_
_entity_poly.entity_id
_entity_poly.type
_entity_poly.pdbx_seq_one_letter_code
_entity_poly.pdbx_strand_id
1 'polypeptide(L)'
;MEILCSKNEFHYINDIALATLNDVRRKYFLNRITADQRCIWVDKADSIFETYTGTKITKTLVWMLRHFRVDTNIRDGVGRITIVNPKASFQFFKK
;
A
#
# COMPACT_ATOMS: atom_id res chain seq x y z
N MET A 1 2.96 -8.41 1.36
CA MET A 1 2.38 -8.21 2.72
C MET A 1 2.92 -9.22 3.73
N GLU A 2 3.09 -10.49 3.36
CA GLU A 2 3.65 -11.56 4.22
C GLU A 2 4.86 -11.13 5.08
N ILE A 3 5.88 -10.54 4.46
CA ILE A 3 7.09 -10.09 5.18
C ILE A 3 6.77 -9.00 6.22
N LEU A 4 5.89 -8.07 5.87
CA LEU A 4 5.56 -6.88 6.69
C LEU A 4 4.54 -7.18 7.78
N CYS A 5 3.74 -8.24 7.64
CA CYS A 5 2.74 -8.67 8.63
C CYS A 5 3.24 -9.83 9.50
N SER A 6 4.34 -10.48 9.14
CA SER A 6 4.95 -11.58 9.92
C SER A 6 5.99 -11.09 10.91
N LYS A 7 6.27 -11.92 11.92
CA LYS A 7 7.39 -11.75 12.86
C LYS A 7 8.64 -12.55 12.43
N ASN A 8 8.67 -13.02 11.19
CA ASN A 8 9.77 -13.86 10.72
C ASN A 8 11.08 -13.07 10.73
N GLU A 9 12.13 -13.73 11.20
CA GLU A 9 13.50 -13.25 11.13
C GLU A 9 14.16 -13.76 9.85
N PHE A 10 15.06 -12.94 9.28
CA PHE A 10 15.79 -13.28 8.07
C PHE A 10 17.28 -13.26 8.40
N HIS A 11 17.98 -14.36 8.17
CA HIS A 11 19.42 -14.45 8.52
C HIS A 11 20.34 -13.76 7.51
N TYR A 12 19.81 -13.33 6.36
CA TYR A 12 20.59 -12.71 5.28
C TYR A 12 20.50 -11.17 5.27
N ILE A 13 20.04 -10.55 6.36
CA ILE A 13 19.97 -9.09 6.50
C ILE A 13 20.88 -8.62 7.65
N ASN A 14 21.48 -7.44 7.51
CA ASN A 14 22.26 -6.81 8.56
C ASN A 14 21.37 -6.06 9.57
N ASP A 15 21.97 -5.58 10.66
CA ASP A 15 21.24 -4.89 11.74
C ASP A 15 20.49 -3.64 11.26
N ILE A 16 21.05 -2.90 10.31
CA ILE A 16 20.43 -1.71 9.73
C ILE A 16 19.16 -2.07 8.95
N ALA A 17 19.24 -3.13 8.14
CA ALA A 17 18.11 -3.63 7.38
C ALA A 17 17.03 -4.22 8.31
N LEU A 18 17.42 -4.92 9.38
CA LEU A 18 16.50 -5.43 10.38
C LEU A 18 15.78 -4.29 11.12
N ALA A 19 16.51 -3.26 11.56
CA ALA A 19 15.92 -2.09 12.20
C ALA A 19 14.92 -1.37 11.27
N THR A 20 15.30 -1.19 10.00
CA THR A 20 14.44 -0.60 8.97
C THR A 20 13.18 -1.45 8.74
N LEU A 21 13.31 -2.77 8.64
CA LEU A 21 12.18 -3.68 8.48
C LEU A 21 11.23 -3.61 9.68
N ASN A 22 11.77 -3.57 10.90
CA ASN A 22 10.98 -3.49 12.12
C ASN A 22 10.23 -2.16 12.25
N ASP A 23 10.84 -1.05 11.84
CA ASP A 23 10.16 0.25 11.80
C ASP A 23 8.99 0.22 10.81
N VAL A 24 9.19 -0.33 9.60
CA VAL A 24 8.12 -0.48 8.61
C VAL A 24 7.03 -1.44 9.09
N ARG A 25 7.38 -2.53 9.77
CA ARG A 25 6.43 -3.51 10.34
C ARG A 25 5.52 -2.89 11.41
N ARG A 26 6.01 -1.90 12.16
CA ARG A 26 5.31 -1.29 13.29
C ARG A 26 3.89 -0.84 12.91
N LYS A 27 3.72 -0.16 11.76
CA LYS A 27 2.38 0.31 11.33
C LYS A 27 1.39 -0.84 11.09
N TYR A 28 1.85 -1.99 10.60
CA TYR A 28 0.98 -3.13 10.33
C TYR A 28 0.56 -3.81 11.63
N PHE A 29 1.49 -4.00 12.56
CA PHE A 29 1.18 -4.59 13.87
C PHE A 29 0.26 -3.71 14.71
N LEU A 30 0.51 -2.40 14.76
CA LEU A 30 -0.34 -1.47 15.51
C LEU A 30 -1.78 -1.46 15.00
N ASN A 31 -1.97 -1.60 13.69
CA ASN A 31 -3.29 -1.64 13.06
C ASN A 31 -3.85 -3.07 12.91
N ARG A 32 -3.18 -4.10 13.47
CA ARG A 32 -3.57 -5.51 13.40
C ARG A 32 -3.83 -6.00 11.96
N ILE A 33 -3.05 -5.51 11.01
CA ILE A 33 -3.18 -5.85 9.61
C ILE A 33 -2.66 -7.26 9.36
N THR A 34 -3.46 -8.07 8.68
CA THR A 34 -3.11 -9.43 8.25
C THR A 34 -2.66 -9.45 6.79
N ALA A 35 -1.95 -10.50 6.37
CA ALA A 35 -1.33 -10.55 5.04
C ALA A 35 -2.34 -10.60 3.87
N ASP A 36 -3.57 -11.01 4.12
CA ASP A 36 -4.70 -11.04 3.19
C ASP A 36 -5.36 -9.67 3.00
N GLN A 37 -5.11 -8.72 3.91
CA GLN A 37 -5.63 -7.36 3.82
C GLN A 37 -4.76 -6.45 2.94
N ARG A 38 -5.38 -5.45 2.33
CA ARG A 38 -4.70 -4.42 1.53
C ARG A 38 -5.02 -3.05 2.09
N CYS A 39 -3.97 -2.28 2.36
CA CYS A 39 -4.09 -1.03 3.09
C CYS A 39 -4.05 0.16 2.15
N ILE A 40 -4.85 1.17 2.49
CA ILE A 40 -4.74 2.51 1.93
C ILE A 40 -4.26 3.41 3.06
N TRP A 41 -3.05 3.95 2.93
CA TRP A 41 -2.46 4.85 3.90
C TRP A 41 -2.60 6.29 3.42
N VAL A 42 -2.84 7.23 4.33
CA VAL A 42 -2.76 8.65 4.01
C VAL A 42 -1.32 9.11 4.20
N ASP A 43 -0.72 9.66 3.15
CA ASP A 43 0.62 10.25 3.15
C ASP A 43 0.52 11.72 2.73
N LYS A 44 0.57 12.62 3.71
CA LYS A 44 0.36 14.06 3.55
C LYS A 44 -0.98 14.38 2.84
N ALA A 45 -0.91 14.75 1.56
CA ALA A 45 -2.06 15.14 0.74
C ALA A 45 -2.58 13.98 -0.13
N ASP A 46 -1.82 12.89 -0.25
CA ASP A 46 -2.11 11.77 -1.12
C ASP A 46 -2.51 10.54 -0.30
N SER A 47 -3.11 9.56 -0.97
CA SER A 47 -3.30 8.23 -0.41
C SER A 47 -2.45 7.21 -1.16
N ILE A 48 -1.81 6.31 -0.43
CA ILE A 48 -0.99 5.23 -0.97
C ILE A 48 -1.76 3.92 -0.77
N PHE A 49 -2.22 3.35 -1.88
CA PHE A 49 -2.83 2.02 -1.90
C PHE A 49 -1.76 0.96 -2.13
N GLU A 50 -1.51 0.14 -1.10
CA GLU A 50 -0.59 -1.00 -1.16
C GLU A 50 -1.31 -2.21 -1.76
N THR A 51 -1.11 -2.46 -3.05
CA THR A 51 -1.83 -3.52 -3.79
C THR A 51 -1.04 -4.84 -3.86
N TYR A 52 -1.32 -5.67 -4.86
CA TYR A 52 -0.64 -6.93 -5.14
C TYR A 52 0.61 -6.69 -5.98
N THR A 53 1.76 -6.69 -5.32
CA THR A 53 3.08 -6.50 -5.94
C THR A 53 3.27 -7.27 -7.24
N GLY A 54 3.64 -6.55 -8.31
CA GLY A 54 4.09 -7.17 -9.57
C GLY A 54 3.01 -7.84 -10.41
N THR A 55 1.72 -7.60 -10.15
CA THR A 55 0.64 -8.31 -10.84
C THR A 55 -0.09 -7.47 -11.89
N LYS A 56 -0.77 -8.13 -12.84
CA LYS A 56 -1.74 -7.47 -13.74
C LYS A 56 -2.85 -6.76 -12.96
N ILE A 57 -3.16 -7.22 -11.74
CA ILE A 57 -4.17 -6.64 -10.86
C ILE A 57 -3.87 -5.17 -10.56
N THR A 58 -2.62 -4.80 -10.29
CA THR A 58 -2.26 -3.39 -10.05
C THR A 58 -2.63 -2.50 -11.24
N LYS A 59 -2.33 -2.94 -12.48
CA LYS A 59 -2.68 -2.18 -13.69
C LYS A 59 -4.20 -2.08 -13.86
N THR A 60 -4.92 -3.17 -13.65
CA THR A 60 -6.38 -3.20 -13.71
C THR A 60 -7.00 -2.26 -12.68
N LEU A 61 -6.51 -2.25 -11.44
CA LEU A 61 -7.00 -1.35 -10.38
C LEU A 61 -6.77 0.12 -10.74
N VAL A 62 -5.61 0.47 -11.29
CA VAL A 62 -5.35 1.83 -11.79
C VAL A 62 -6.36 2.21 -12.88
N TRP A 63 -6.62 1.33 -13.84
CA TRP A 63 -7.61 1.61 -14.89
C TRP A 63 -9.02 1.77 -14.34
N MET A 64 -9.42 0.94 -13.38
CA MET A 64 -10.73 1.06 -12.73
C MET A 64 -10.86 2.39 -11.99
N LEU A 65 -9.84 2.79 -11.21
CA LEU A 65 -9.86 4.07 -10.49
C LEU A 65 -9.93 5.25 -11.46
N ARG A 66 -9.16 5.22 -12.55
CA ARG A 66 -9.21 6.25 -13.60
C ARG A 66 -10.55 6.31 -14.32
N HIS A 67 -11.21 5.17 -14.53
CA HIS A 67 -12.56 5.13 -15.09
C HIS A 67 -13.55 5.91 -14.23
N PHE A 68 -13.41 5.83 -12.91
CA PHE A 68 -14.18 6.65 -11.94
C PHE A 68 -13.62 8.07 -11.74
N ARG A 69 -12.77 8.56 -12.65
CA ARG A 69 -12.14 9.88 -12.60
C ARG A 69 -11.30 10.13 -11.34
N VAL A 70 -10.79 9.07 -10.73
CA VAL A 70 -9.82 9.18 -9.63
C VAL A 70 -8.43 9.34 -10.23
N ASP A 71 -7.75 10.43 -9.87
CA ASP A 71 -6.36 10.66 -10.29
C ASP A 71 -5.43 9.69 -9.58
N THR A 72 -4.81 8.80 -10.35
CA THR A 72 -3.99 7.71 -9.84
C THR A 72 -2.78 7.40 -10.71
N ASN A 73 -1.68 7.05 -10.06
CA ASN A 73 -0.42 6.67 -10.71
C ASN A 73 0.22 5.47 -9.99
N ILE A 74 0.87 4.59 -10.77
CA ILE A 74 1.72 3.54 -10.19
C ILE A 74 2.95 4.22 -9.59
N ARG A 75 3.14 4.08 -8.29
CA ARG A 75 4.20 4.75 -7.53
C ARG A 75 5.56 4.13 -7.79
N ASP A 76 5.63 2.81 -7.91
CA ASP A 76 6.88 2.06 -7.97
C ASP A 76 6.72 0.65 -8.53
N GLY A 77 7.85 -0.04 -8.71
CA GLY A 77 7.92 -1.42 -9.18
C GLY A 77 7.33 -2.46 -8.22
N VAL A 78 6.98 -2.10 -6.98
CA VAL A 78 6.35 -3.03 -6.03
C VAL A 78 4.82 -2.93 -6.00
N GLY A 79 4.23 -2.18 -6.94
CA GLY A 79 2.79 -2.17 -7.19
C GLY A 79 1.98 -1.29 -6.24
N ARG A 80 2.61 -0.29 -5.60
CA ARG A 80 1.86 0.73 -4.85
C ARG A 80 1.21 1.72 -5.81
N ILE A 81 -0.03 2.13 -5.53
CA ILE A 81 -0.75 3.13 -6.31
C ILE A 81 -0.85 4.40 -5.46
N THR A 82 -0.41 5.53 -6.00
CA THR A 82 -0.69 6.84 -5.42
C THR A 82 -2.05 7.32 -5.94
N ILE A 83 -2.93 7.75 -5.04
CA ILE A 83 -4.19 8.42 -5.30
C ILE A 83 -4.01 9.88 -4.91
N VAL A 84 -4.04 10.77 -5.90
CA VAL A 84 -3.78 12.20 -5.71
C VAL A 84 -5.06 12.87 -5.22
N ASN A 85 -4.96 13.68 -4.17
CA ASN A 85 -6.07 14.46 -3.61
C ASN A 85 -7.39 13.65 -3.41
N PRO A 86 -7.40 12.72 -2.45
CA PRO A 86 -8.50 11.78 -2.23
C PRO A 86 -9.83 12.46 -1.83
N LYS A 87 -9.80 13.70 -1.34
CA LYS A 87 -10.99 14.43 -0.87
C LYS A 87 -11.99 14.72 -2.00
N ALA A 88 -11.54 14.80 -3.25
CA ALA A 88 -12.42 14.95 -4.41
C ALA A 88 -12.99 13.61 -4.90
N SER A 89 -12.32 12.50 -4.63
CA SER A 89 -12.56 11.20 -5.28
C SER A 89 -13.30 10.18 -4.42
N PHE A 90 -13.36 10.32 -3.09
CA PHE A 90 -14.19 9.46 -2.24
C PHE A 90 -15.64 9.95 -2.07
N GLN A 91 -16.02 11.10 -2.63
CA GLN A 91 -17.41 11.56 -2.64
C GLN A 91 -18.34 10.62 -3.44
N PHE A 92 -17.80 9.85 -4.39
CA PHE A 92 -18.58 8.91 -5.21
C PHE A 92 -19.07 7.65 -4.46
N PHE A 93 -18.48 7.32 -3.31
CA PHE A 93 -18.85 6.13 -2.53
C PHE A 93 -19.87 6.42 -1.41
N LYS A 94 -20.25 7.69 -1.21
CA LYS A 94 -21.38 8.03 -0.35
C LYS A 94 -22.67 7.97 -1.17
N LYS A 95 -23.37 6.84 -1.11
CA LYS A 95 -24.80 6.76 -1.43
C LYS A 95 -25.62 7.34 -0.29
#